data_AF-A0A0J6VP85-F1
#
_entry.id   AF-A0A0J6VP85-F1
#
_cell.length_a   1.000
_cell.length_b   1.000
_cell.length_c   1.000
_cell.angle_alpha   90.00
_cell.angle_beta   90.00
_cell.angle_gamma   90.00
#
_symmetry.space_group_name_H-M   'P 1'
#
loop_
_entity.id
_entity.type
_entity.pdbx_description
1 polymer ?
#
loop_
_entity_poly.entity_id
_entity_poly.type
_entity_poly.pdbx_seq_one_letter_code
_entity_poly.pdbx_strand_id
1 'polypeptide(L)'
;MGGRTRRLERAVIWAAWLFGVGGAALVGIGGFFMLARPALLPEDLCYLDRSADEIADSIPRLGRWLRRVFVVLGGYAAAAGILTIYVAATSVRDGSKGSVAVLAVAGASSIGVMTLVNIMLRSSFRWPLSFVAAVWLAATLAAAAMP
;
A
#
# COMPACT_ATOMS: atom_id res chain seq x y z
N MET A 1 -12.85 0.22 -37.34
CA MET A 1 -12.64 1.22 -36.26
C MET A 1 -13.15 0.78 -34.87
N GLY A 2 -14.33 0.15 -34.73
CA GLY A 2 -14.91 -0.16 -33.40
C GLY A 2 -14.23 -1.24 -32.53
N GLY A 3 -13.17 -1.90 -32.99
CA GLY A 3 -12.41 -2.88 -32.20
C GLY A 3 -11.30 -2.27 -31.34
N ARG A 4 -10.73 -1.13 -31.76
CA ARG A 4 -9.68 -0.40 -31.02
C ARG A 4 -10.27 0.34 -29.82
N THR A 5 -11.38 1.06 -30.04
CA THR A 5 -12.11 1.79 -28.99
C THR A 5 -12.56 0.88 -27.85
N ARG A 6 -13.17 -0.27 -28.16
CA ARG A 6 -13.58 -1.27 -27.15
C ARG A 6 -12.41 -1.93 -26.39
N ARG A 7 -11.20 -1.97 -26.95
CA ARG A 7 -10.01 -2.45 -26.20
C ARG A 7 -9.52 -1.37 -25.22
N LEU A 8 -9.53 -0.11 -25.65
CA LEU A 8 -9.14 1.02 -24.81
C LEU A 8 -10.09 1.19 -23.62
N GLU A 9 -11.40 1.19 -23.86
CA GLU A 9 -12.41 1.26 -22.79
C GLU A 9 -12.25 0.14 -21.77
N ARG A 10 -12.03 -1.10 -22.24
CA ARG A 10 -11.79 -2.24 -21.34
C ARG A 10 -10.52 -2.05 -20.53
N ALA A 11 -9.43 -1.62 -21.15
CA ALA A 11 -8.18 -1.37 -20.45
C ALA A 11 -8.34 -0.30 -19.36
N VAL A 12 -9.08 0.78 -19.64
CA VAL A 12 -9.37 1.86 -18.67
C VAL A 12 -10.14 1.30 -17.48
N ILE A 13 -11.19 0.53 -17.75
CA ILE A 13 -11.98 -0.13 -16.72
C ILE A 13 -11.11 -1.08 -15.89
N TRP A 14 -10.25 -1.89 -16.53
CA TRP A 14 -9.33 -2.79 -15.82
C TRP A 14 -8.34 -2.04 -14.94
N ALA A 15 -7.71 -0.97 -15.43
CA ALA A 15 -6.79 -0.17 -14.65
C ALA A 15 -7.49 0.46 -13.44
N ALA A 16 -8.68 1.04 -13.64
CA ALA A 16 -9.50 1.58 -12.55
C ALA A 16 -9.83 0.52 -11.50
N TRP A 17 -10.22 -0.69 -11.91
CA TRP A 17 -10.46 -1.81 -11.00
C TRP A 17 -9.22 -2.22 -10.22
N LEU A 18 -8.07 -2.36 -10.89
CA LEU A 18 -6.82 -2.76 -10.24
C LEU A 18 -6.35 -1.70 -9.21
N PHE A 19 -6.42 -0.41 -9.56
CA PHE A 19 -6.16 0.66 -8.59
C PHE A 19 -7.18 0.66 -7.45
N GLY A 20 -8.46 0.41 -7.73
CA GLY A 20 -9.49 0.29 -6.70
C GLY A 20 -9.20 -0.85 -5.71
N VAL A 21 -8.80 -2.03 -6.21
CA VAL A 21 -8.38 -3.17 -5.38
C VAL A 21 -7.11 -2.84 -4.58
N GLY A 22 -6.11 -2.20 -5.20
CA GLY A 22 -4.91 -1.74 -4.52
C GLY A 22 -5.21 -0.73 -3.41
N GLY A 23 -6.11 0.21 -3.65
CA GLY A 23 -6.60 1.17 -2.67
C GLY A 23 -7.34 0.49 -1.51
N ALA A 24 -8.21 -0.48 -1.80
CA ALA A 24 -8.90 -1.26 -0.77
C ALA A 24 -7.91 -2.07 0.09
N ALA A 25 -6.87 -2.65 -0.53
CA ALA A 25 -5.79 -3.32 0.19
C ALA A 25 -5.03 -2.36 1.11
N LEU A 26 -4.72 -1.13 0.65
CA LEU A 26 -4.12 -0.09 1.50
C LEU A 26 -5.00 0.29 2.68
N VAL A 27 -6.32 0.37 2.50
CA VAL A 27 -7.27 0.59 3.61
C VAL A 27 -7.21 -0.56 4.61
N GLY A 28 -7.19 -1.81 4.14
CA GLY A 28 -7.05 -2.99 5.00
C GLY A 28 -5.72 -2.99 5.78
N ILE A 29 -4.61 -2.67 5.10
CA ILE A 29 -3.28 -2.51 5.74
C ILE A 29 -3.32 -1.41 6.80
N GLY A 30 -3.92 -0.26 6.48
CA GLY A 30 -4.07 0.85 7.42
C GLY A 30 -4.87 0.44 8.65
N GLY A 31 -6.01 -0.23 8.45
CA GLY A 31 -6.82 -0.79 9.54
C GLY A 31 -6.06 -1.79 10.40
N PHE A 32 -5.27 -2.67 9.80
CA PHE A 32 -4.40 -3.59 10.53
C PHE A 32 -3.41 -2.84 11.42
N PHE A 33 -2.73 -1.81 10.90
CA PHE A 33 -1.79 -1.00 11.67
C PHE A 33 -2.44 -0.26 12.84
N MET A 34 -3.66 0.22 12.66
CA MET A 34 -4.39 0.96 13.69
C MET A 34 -4.92 0.06 14.81
N LEU A 35 -5.45 -1.11 14.46
CA LEU A 35 -6.30 -1.90 15.36
C LEU A 35 -5.62 -3.17 15.87
N ALA A 36 -4.79 -3.81 15.06
CA ALA A 36 -4.34 -5.18 15.31
C ALA A 36 -2.82 -5.34 15.40
N ARG A 37 -2.03 -4.46 14.76
CA ARG A 37 -0.56 -4.59 14.74
C ARG A 37 0.00 -4.45 16.16
N PRO A 38 0.73 -5.45 16.68
CA PRO A 38 1.46 -5.33 17.93
C PRO A 38 2.53 -4.22 17.85
N ALA A 39 2.95 -3.72 19.01
CA ALA A 39 3.99 -2.68 19.06
C ALA A 39 5.34 -3.19 18.55
N LEU A 40 5.69 -4.44 18.87
CA LEU A 40 6.89 -5.12 18.39
C LEU A 40 6.46 -6.45 17.81
N LEU A 41 6.79 -6.69 16.54
CA LEU A 41 6.66 -7.98 15.92
C LEU A 41 7.88 -8.86 16.27
N PRO A 42 7.77 -10.19 16.16
CA PRO A 42 8.92 -11.09 16.30
C PRO A 42 10.10 -10.68 15.40
N GLU A 43 9.81 -10.22 14.18
CA GLU A 43 10.83 -9.74 13.25
C GLU A 43 11.48 -8.44 13.71
N ASP A 44 10.73 -7.54 14.37
CA ASP A 44 11.28 -6.31 14.94
C ASP A 44 12.29 -6.65 16.07
N LEU A 45 11.96 -7.64 16.92
CA LEU A 45 12.85 -8.12 17.99
C LEU A 45 14.11 -8.79 17.43
N CYS A 46 13.95 -9.60 16.38
CA CYS A 46 15.07 -10.22 15.68
C CYS A 46 16.01 -9.17 15.06
N TYR A 47 15.46 -8.09 14.49
CA TYR A 47 16.28 -7.01 13.93
C TYR A 47 17.02 -6.21 15.01
N LEU A 48 16.38 -5.99 16.16
CA LEU A 48 16.97 -5.27 17.29
C LEU A 48 17.97 -6.12 18.09
N ASP A 49 18.03 -7.43 17.84
CA ASP A 49 18.84 -8.40 18.57
C ASP A 49 18.60 -8.31 20.10
N ARG A 50 17.31 -8.19 20.48
CA ARG A 50 16.88 -8.04 21.87
C ARG A 50 15.57 -8.75 22.13
N SER A 51 15.42 -9.23 23.36
CA SER A 51 14.15 -9.78 23.84
C SER A 51 13.15 -8.67 24.15
N ALA A 52 11.86 -9.02 24.16
CA ALA A 52 10.80 -8.08 24.53
C ALA A 52 10.94 -7.59 25.99
N ASP A 53 11.38 -8.46 26.89
CA ASP A 53 11.54 -8.16 28.32
C ASP A 53 12.68 -7.15 28.54
N GLU A 54 13.84 -7.33 27.90
CA GLU A 54 14.94 -6.37 27.97
C GLU A 54 14.53 -4.97 27.49
N ILE A 55 13.74 -4.89 26.42
CA ILE A 55 13.23 -3.62 25.89
C ILE A 55 12.20 -3.01 26.86
N ALA A 56 11.33 -3.83 27.45
CA ALA A 56 10.32 -3.39 28.39
C ALA A 56 10.96 -2.83 29.68
N ASP A 57 12.02 -3.47 30.18
CA ASP A 57 12.76 -3.03 31.36
C ASP A 57 13.56 -1.76 31.09
N SER A 58 14.21 -1.68 29.91
CA SER A 58 15.05 -0.53 29.54
C SER A 58 14.23 0.69 29.14
N ILE A 59 13.09 0.51 28.44
CA ILE A 59 12.27 1.59 27.90
C ILE A 59 10.76 1.26 28.07
N PRO A 60 10.21 1.35 29.30
CA PRO A 60 8.86 0.87 29.63
C PRO A 60 7.70 1.53 28.87
N ARG A 61 7.95 2.69 28.25
CA ARG A 61 6.95 3.46 27.50
C ARG A 61 7.02 3.25 25.99
N LEU A 62 8.03 2.55 25.48
CA LEU A 62 8.26 2.38 24.04
C LEU A 62 7.07 1.73 23.34
N GLY A 63 6.55 0.62 23.88
CA GLY A 63 5.42 -0.08 23.28
C GLY A 63 4.15 0.78 23.17
N ARG A 64 3.89 1.62 24.19
CA ARG A 64 2.76 2.57 24.16
C ARG A 64 2.97 3.69 23.15
N TRP A 65 4.21 4.17 22.97
CA TRP A 65 4.55 5.15 21.96
C TRP A 65 4.43 4.56 20.55
N LEU A 66 5.02 3.38 20.30
CA LEU A 66 4.93 2.67 19.02
C LEU A 66 3.48 2.40 18.61
N ARG A 67 2.61 1.99 19.54
CA ARG A 67 1.18 1.82 19.23
C ARG A 67 0.53 3.10 18.71
N ARG A 68 0.88 4.28 19.26
CA ARG A 68 0.37 5.57 18.73
C ARG A 68 0.95 5.88 17.35
N VAL A 69 2.23 5.60 17.13
CA VAL A 69 2.88 5.77 15.83
C VAL A 69 2.18 4.91 14.77
N PHE A 70 1.89 3.64 15.08
CA PHE A 70 1.18 2.76 14.13
C PHE A 70 -0.27 3.17 13.88
N VAL A 71 -0.97 3.72 14.87
CA VAL A 71 -2.29 4.32 14.64
C VAL A 71 -2.22 5.47 13.63
N VAL A 72 -1.24 6.38 13.79
CA VAL A 72 -1.07 7.50 12.85
C VAL A 72 -0.68 7.00 11.47
N LEU A 73 0.33 6.12 11.36
CA LEU A 73 0.78 5.55 10.09
C LEU A 73 -0.34 4.76 9.39
N GLY A 74 -1.11 3.98 10.15
CA GLY A 74 -2.25 3.24 9.62
C GLY A 74 -3.36 4.16 9.12
N GLY A 75 -3.61 5.28 9.82
CA GLY A 75 -4.51 6.33 9.35
C GLY A 75 -4.06 6.94 8.03
N TYR A 76 -2.76 7.25 7.87
CA TYR A 76 -2.20 7.72 6.61
C TYR A 76 -2.33 6.68 5.48
N ALA A 77 -2.06 5.40 5.76
CA ALA A 77 -2.22 4.33 4.78
C ALA A 77 -3.69 4.17 4.34
N ALA A 78 -4.63 4.24 5.29
CA ALA A 78 -6.06 4.19 4.99
C ALA A 78 -6.51 5.39 4.17
N ALA A 79 -6.08 6.61 4.53
CA ALA A 79 -6.38 7.82 3.76
C ALA A 79 -5.83 7.73 2.32
N ALA A 80 -4.59 7.27 2.14
CA ALA A 80 -4.02 7.05 0.82
C ALA A 80 -4.80 6.00 0.00
N GLY A 81 -5.24 4.92 0.65
CA GLY A 81 -6.12 3.91 0.04
C GLY A 81 -7.46 4.49 -0.40
N ILE A 82 -8.13 5.27 0.45
CA ILE A 82 -9.40 5.94 0.12
C ILE A 82 -9.24 6.91 -1.05
N LEU A 83 -8.19 7.75 -1.04
CA LEU A 83 -7.89 8.65 -2.15
C LEU A 83 -7.62 7.89 -3.45
N THR A 84 -6.92 6.76 -3.37
CA THR A 84 -6.67 5.90 -4.53
C THR A 84 -7.98 5.36 -5.11
N ILE A 85 -8.88 4.87 -4.25
CA ILE A 85 -10.21 4.40 -4.68
C ILE A 85 -10.99 5.53 -5.34
N TYR A 86 -10.99 6.72 -4.75
CA TYR A 86 -11.68 7.89 -5.30
C TYR A 86 -11.15 8.28 -6.69
N VAL A 87 -9.83 8.41 -6.83
CA VAL A 87 -9.18 8.75 -8.12
C VAL A 87 -9.41 7.65 -9.16
N ALA A 88 -9.38 6.38 -8.74
CA ALA A 88 -9.66 5.25 -9.61
C ALA A 88 -11.10 5.24 -10.14
N ALA A 89 -12.07 5.53 -9.26
CA ALA A 89 -13.50 5.54 -9.60
C ALA A 89 -13.91 6.75 -10.46
N THR A 90 -13.13 7.83 -10.40
CA THR A 90 -13.40 9.09 -11.13
C THR A 90 -12.42 9.27 -12.28
N SER A 91 -11.28 9.91 -12.03
CA SER A 91 -10.38 10.40 -13.07
C SER A 91 -9.70 9.29 -13.89
N VAL A 92 -9.37 8.15 -13.29
CA VAL A 92 -8.83 7.01 -14.05
C VAL A 92 -9.89 6.43 -14.97
N ARG A 93 -11.14 6.34 -14.49
CA ARG A 93 -12.28 5.85 -15.30
C ARG A 93 -12.60 6.78 -16.48
N ASP A 94 -12.30 8.06 -16.33
CA ASP A 94 -12.38 9.06 -17.41
C ASP A 94 -11.15 9.05 -18.36
N GLY A 95 -10.18 8.15 -18.13
CA GLY A 95 -8.99 7.99 -18.97
C GLY A 95 -7.88 9.03 -18.73
N SER A 96 -7.88 9.72 -17.58
CA SER A 96 -6.87 10.74 -17.26
C SER A 96 -5.48 10.14 -17.04
N LYS A 97 -4.56 10.39 -17.98
CA LYS A 97 -3.14 9.98 -17.84
C LYS A 97 -2.42 10.67 -16.68
N GLY A 98 -2.78 11.93 -16.39
CA GLY A 98 -2.22 12.66 -15.26
C GLY A 98 -2.54 11.97 -13.93
N SER A 99 -3.78 11.50 -13.77
CA SER A 99 -4.20 10.76 -12.58
C SER A 99 -3.49 9.41 -12.44
N VAL A 100 -3.27 8.71 -13.56
CA VAL A 100 -2.47 7.48 -13.59
C VAL A 100 -1.03 7.74 -13.14
N ALA A 101 -0.40 8.81 -13.64
CA ALA A 101 0.96 9.18 -13.24
C ALA A 101 1.04 9.51 -11.73
N VAL A 102 0.06 10.26 -11.22
CA VAL A 102 -0.05 10.54 -9.77
C VAL A 102 -0.18 9.25 -8.97
N LEU A 103 -1.05 8.31 -9.38
CA LEU A 103 -1.20 7.03 -8.69
C LEU A 103 0.06 6.15 -8.80
N ALA A 104 0.80 6.20 -9.91
CA ALA A 104 2.06 5.48 -10.06
C ALA A 104 3.10 6.01 -9.06
N VAL A 105 3.28 7.33 -8.98
CA VAL A 105 4.20 7.97 -8.04
C VAL A 105 3.77 7.73 -6.59
N ALA A 106 2.48 7.87 -6.30
CA ALA A 106 1.93 7.59 -4.97
C ALA A 106 2.12 6.14 -4.55
N GLY A 107 1.90 5.18 -5.46
CA GLY A 107 2.16 3.76 -5.20
C GLY A 107 3.64 3.48 -4.93
N ALA A 108 4.54 4.03 -5.74
CA ALA A 108 5.97 3.89 -5.56
C ALA A 108 6.45 4.46 -4.21
N SER A 109 5.96 5.65 -3.83
CA SER A 109 6.34 6.33 -2.58
C SER A 109 5.64 5.79 -1.33
N SER A 110 4.58 4.99 -1.47
CA SER A 110 3.86 4.36 -0.36
C SER A 110 4.14 2.85 -0.28
N ILE A 111 3.29 2.04 -0.91
CA ILE A 111 3.36 0.58 -0.87
C ILE A 111 4.69 0.05 -1.44
N GLY A 112 5.28 0.74 -2.41
CA GLY A 112 6.60 0.41 -2.98
C GLY A 112 7.71 0.48 -1.92
N VAL A 113 7.86 1.64 -1.26
CA VAL A 113 8.83 1.82 -0.15
C VAL A 113 8.56 0.82 0.98
N MET A 114 7.30 0.66 1.37
CA MET A 114 6.92 -0.27 2.44
C MET A 114 7.28 -1.73 2.10
N THR A 115 7.07 -2.15 0.85
CA THR A 115 7.45 -3.48 0.37
C THR A 115 8.97 -3.66 0.40
N LEU A 116 9.73 -2.69 -0.12
CA LEU A 116 11.18 -2.75 -0.17
C LEU A 116 11.79 -2.90 1.22
N VAL A 117 11.36 -2.07 2.18
CA VAL A 117 11.84 -2.15 3.56
C VAL A 117 11.49 -3.50 4.20
N ASN A 118 10.29 -4.03 3.95
CA ASN A 118 9.90 -5.34 4.48
C ASN A 118 10.70 -6.51 3.88
N ILE A 119 11.13 -6.41 2.62
CA ILE A 119 12.05 -7.37 2.01
C ILE A 119 13.42 -7.30 2.70
N MET A 120 13.96 -6.11 2.93
CA MET A 120 15.25 -5.90 3.61
C MET A 120 15.25 -6.45 5.04
N LEU A 121 14.14 -6.24 5.77
CA LEU A 121 13.93 -6.78 7.12
C LEU A 121 13.66 -8.29 7.15
N ARG A 122 13.55 -8.95 5.99
CA ARG A 122 13.09 -10.36 5.87
C ARG A 122 11.77 -10.62 6.59
N SER A 123 10.91 -9.61 6.64
CA SER A 123 9.61 -9.63 7.32
C SER A 123 8.67 -10.68 6.71
N SER A 124 7.83 -11.33 7.52
CA SER A 124 6.76 -12.21 7.02
C SER A 124 5.78 -11.46 6.11
N PHE A 125 5.64 -10.15 6.29
CA PHE A 125 4.77 -9.29 5.48
C PHE A 125 5.31 -8.99 4.08
N ARG A 126 6.57 -9.32 3.78
CA ARG A 126 7.16 -9.02 2.46
C ARG A 126 6.36 -9.62 1.30
N TRP A 127 5.75 -10.80 1.48
CA TRP A 127 4.98 -11.46 0.43
C TRP A 127 3.62 -10.81 0.18
N PRO A 128 2.75 -10.61 1.21
CA PRO A 128 1.51 -9.85 1.03
C PRO A 128 1.75 -8.46 0.42
N LEU A 129 2.77 -7.74 0.89
CA LEU A 129 3.08 -6.40 0.39
C LEU A 129 3.57 -6.42 -1.05
N SER A 130 4.43 -7.39 -1.41
CA SER A 130 4.86 -7.59 -2.79
C SER A 130 3.70 -7.89 -3.73
N PHE A 131 2.70 -8.65 -3.28
CA PHE A 131 1.49 -8.90 -4.06
C PHE A 131 0.70 -7.61 -4.30
N VAL A 132 0.46 -6.80 -3.27
CA VAL A 132 -0.25 -5.51 -3.43
C VAL A 132 0.54 -4.56 -4.33
N ALA A 133 1.86 -4.49 -4.17
CA ALA A 133 2.72 -3.69 -5.04
C ALA A 133 2.69 -4.19 -6.50
N ALA A 134 2.64 -5.50 -6.73
CA ALA A 134 2.52 -6.08 -8.06
C ALA A 134 1.17 -5.76 -8.72
N VAL A 135 0.06 -5.80 -7.97
CA VAL A 135 -1.26 -5.36 -8.45
C VAL A 135 -1.21 -3.90 -8.87
N TRP A 136 -0.57 -3.06 -8.07
CA TRP A 136 -0.40 -1.64 -8.39
C TRP A 136 0.43 -1.41 -9.65
N LEU A 137 1.56 -2.12 -9.77
CA LEU A 137 2.42 -2.05 -10.95
C LEU A 137 1.67 -2.51 -12.20
N ALA A 138 0.89 -3.59 -12.11
CA ALA A 138 0.05 -4.05 -13.20
C ALA A 138 -1.00 -3.01 -13.61
N ALA A 139 -1.62 -2.32 -12.64
CA ALA A 139 -2.55 -1.21 -12.90
C ALA A 139 -1.87 -0.08 -13.67
N THR A 140 -0.68 0.33 -13.21
CA THR A 140 0.12 1.37 -13.86
C THR A 140 0.54 0.98 -15.29
N LEU A 141 1.01 -0.25 -15.50
CA LEU A 141 1.43 -0.72 -16.83
C LEU A 141 0.25 -0.86 -17.79
N ALA A 142 -0.89 -1.38 -17.32
CA ALA A 142 -2.11 -1.47 -18.11
C ALA A 142 -2.58 -0.08 -18.56
N ALA A 143 -2.48 0.92 -17.67
CA ALA A 143 -2.82 2.30 -17.97
C ALA A 143 -1.79 3.01 -18.86
N ALA A 144 -0.50 2.74 -18.70
CA ALA A 144 0.58 3.31 -19.51
C ALA A 144 0.59 2.79 -20.96
N ALA A 145 0.07 1.58 -21.20
CA ALA A 145 -0.11 1.02 -22.54
C ALA A 145 -1.24 1.68 -23.35
N MET A 146 -1.91 2.70 -22.79
CA MET A 146 -2.95 3.47 -23.47
C MET A 146 -2.33 4.63 -24.27
N PRO A 147 -2.66 4.78 -25.57
CA PRO A 147 -2.17 5.86 -26.43
C PRO A 147 -2.69 7.23 -26.02
#